data_AF-A0A9D9N1U9-F1
#
_entry.id   AF-A0A9D9N1U9-F1
#
_cell.length_a   1.000
_cell.length_b   1.000
_cell.length_c   1.000
_cell.angle_alpha   90.00
_cell.angle_beta   90.00
_cell.angle_gamma   90.00
#
_symmetry.space_group_name_H-M   'P 1'
#
loop_
_entity.id
_entity.type
_entity.pdbx_description
1 polymer ?
#
loop_
_entity_poly.entity_id
_entity_poly.type
_entity_poly.pdbx_seq_one_letter_code
_entity_poly.pdbx_strand_id
1 'polypeptide(L)'
;MEKVPLSVVFISEAPPHPGKVFKEFISRINFPANYIADCLGVTRTSFYEFMNCKSGISPEMALRLAKVTGIDARIWWKINCDWQFWASITKSSQTERIKVGIQNLEDFPGKEALIGEIESNAMKKNINNFKALWAGNSFDCIK
;
A
#
# COMPACT_ATOMS: atom_id res chain seq x y z
N MET A 1 16.92 -12.81 -26.01
CA MET A 1 16.66 -11.94 -24.84
C MET A 1 15.59 -12.63 -24.02
N GLU A 2 16.04 -13.36 -23.02
CA GLU A 2 15.20 -14.08 -22.07
C GLU A 2 14.32 -13.05 -21.35
N LYS A 3 13.00 -13.26 -21.40
CA LYS A 3 12.04 -12.36 -20.75
C LYS A 3 12.43 -12.29 -19.28
N VAL A 4 12.75 -11.09 -18.78
CA VAL A 4 12.95 -10.89 -17.34
C VAL A 4 11.67 -11.36 -16.67
N PRO A 5 11.66 -12.45 -15.88
CA PRO A 5 10.49 -12.79 -15.13
C PRO A 5 10.28 -11.61 -14.20
N LEU A 6 9.15 -10.92 -14.33
CA LEU A 6 8.67 -10.01 -13.29
C LEU A 6 8.94 -10.77 -11.99
N SER A 7 9.82 -10.23 -11.15
CA SER A 7 10.13 -10.76 -9.84
C SER A 7 8.89 -10.56 -8.98
N VAL A 8 7.85 -11.33 -9.32
CA VAL A 8 6.70 -11.63 -8.50
C VAL A 8 7.33 -12.20 -7.26
N VAL A 9 7.33 -11.35 -6.24
CA VAL A 9 7.80 -11.63 -4.89
C VAL A 9 7.50 -13.10 -4.59
N PHE A 10 8.53 -13.88 -4.29
CA PHE A 10 8.42 -15.28 -3.86
C PHE A 10 7.66 -15.30 -2.53
N ILE A 11 6.34 -15.17 -2.59
CA ILE A 11 5.45 -15.42 -1.47
C ILE A 11 5.18 -16.93 -1.54
N SER A 12 6.08 -17.71 -0.95
CA SER A 12 6.06 -19.18 -0.97
C SER A 12 4.84 -19.76 -0.24
N GLU A 13 4.22 -18.98 0.65
CA GLU A 13 3.06 -19.37 1.44
C GLU A 13 2.00 -18.27 1.43
N ALA A 14 0.73 -18.66 1.38
CA ALA A 14 -0.38 -17.71 1.40
C ALA A 14 -0.33 -16.84 2.67
N PRO A 15 -0.16 -15.51 2.54
CA PRO A 15 -0.11 -14.61 3.69
C PRO A 15 -1.46 -14.64 4.43
N PRO A 16 -1.46 -14.48 5.75
CA PRO A 16 -2.67 -14.61 6.54
C PRO A 16 -3.66 -13.47 6.25
N HIS A 17 -4.94 -13.80 6.15
CA HIS A 17 -5.99 -12.80 6.02
C HIS A 17 -6.04 -11.93 7.29
N PRO A 18 -6.14 -10.59 7.19
CA PRO A 18 -6.15 -9.70 8.37
C PRO A 18 -7.27 -10.04 9.37
N GLY A 19 -8.44 -10.44 8.88
CA GLY A 19 -9.56 -10.91 9.71
C GLY A 19 -9.28 -12.20 10.49
N LYS A 20 -8.46 -13.11 9.95
CA LYS A 20 -8.02 -14.31 10.68
C LYS A 20 -7.07 -13.93 11.81
N VAL A 21 -6.10 -13.07 11.52
CA VAL A 21 -5.14 -12.55 12.52
C VAL A 21 -5.88 -11.82 13.63
N PHE A 22 -6.85 -10.97 13.28
CA PHE A 22 -7.67 -10.27 14.26
C PHE A 22 -8.53 -11.24 15.08
N LYS A 23 -9.10 -12.27 14.46
CA LYS A 23 -9.86 -13.32 15.18
C LYS A 23 -9.03 -14.03 16.25
N GLU A 24 -7.77 -14.34 15.93
CA GLU A 24 -6.82 -14.95 16.87
C GLU A 24 -6.36 -13.97 17.96
N PHE A 25 -6.32 -12.67 17.67
CA PHE A 25 -6.06 -11.65 18.68
C PHE A 25 -7.22 -11.56 19.67
N ILE A 26 -8.46 -11.47 19.17
CA ILE A 26 -9.63 -11.26 20.03
C ILE A 26 -10.02 -12.50 20.84
N SER A 27 -9.65 -13.71 20.37
CA SER A 27 -9.91 -14.94 21.13
C SER A 27 -9.13 -14.99 22.45
N ARG A 28 -8.05 -14.21 22.58
CA ARG A 28 -7.23 -14.13 23.80
C ARG A 28 -7.84 -13.20 24.87
N ILE A 29 -8.66 -12.23 24.46
CA ILE A 29 -9.24 -11.20 25.34
C ILE A 29 -10.66 -11.54 25.82
N ASN A 30 -11.25 -12.65 25.34
CA ASN A 30 -12.54 -13.21 25.75
C ASN A 30 -13.72 -12.20 25.75
N PHE A 31 -13.73 -11.25 24.81
CA PHE A 31 -14.84 -10.33 24.62
C PHE A 31 -15.82 -10.85 23.56
N PRO A 32 -17.14 -10.60 23.71
CA PRO A 32 -18.11 -10.98 22.70
C PRO A 32 -17.89 -10.17 21.42
N ALA A 33 -17.92 -10.87 20.28
CA ALA A 33 -17.73 -10.31 18.93
C ALA A 33 -18.60 -9.05 18.66
N ASN A 34 -19.84 -9.05 19.14
CA ASN A 34 -20.77 -7.93 18.96
C ASN A 34 -20.29 -6.67 19.68
N TYR A 35 -19.74 -6.80 20.89
CA TYR A 35 -19.21 -5.68 21.65
C TYR A 35 -18.01 -5.05 20.94
N ILE A 36 -17.14 -5.89 20.35
CA ILE A 36 -15.99 -5.43 19.58
C ILE A 36 -16.43 -4.68 18.31
N ALA A 37 -17.46 -5.16 17.62
CA ALA A 37 -18.04 -4.47 16.46
C ALA A 37 -18.56 -3.07 16.83
N ASP A 38 -19.24 -2.97 17.98
CA ASP A 38 -19.75 -1.70 18.50
C ASP A 38 -18.59 -0.76 18.89
N CYS A 39 -17.52 -1.26 19.53
CA CYS A 39 -16.31 -0.49 19.83
C CYS A 39 -15.56 0.00 18.57
N LEU A 40 -15.56 -0.81 17.50
CA LEU A 40 -14.99 -0.44 16.20
C LEU A 40 -15.89 0.57 15.45
N GLY A 41 -17.15 0.72 15.86
CA GLY A 41 -18.13 1.61 15.22
C GLY A 41 -18.56 1.14 13.83
N VAL A 42 -18.60 -0.17 13.61
CA VAL A 42 -18.92 -0.78 12.30
C VAL A 42 -20.17 -1.64 12.40
N THR A 43 -20.83 -1.89 11.27
CA THR A 43 -22.00 -2.78 11.26
C THR A 43 -21.56 -4.21 11.61
N ARG A 44 -22.42 -4.93 12.34
CA ARG A 44 -22.16 -6.35 12.68
C ARG A 44 -21.91 -7.17 11.43
N THR A 45 -22.69 -6.94 10.37
CA THR A 45 -22.51 -7.62 9.07
C THR A 45 -21.10 -7.43 8.52
N SER A 46 -20.63 -6.18 8.43
CA SER A 46 -19.28 -5.88 7.94
C SER A 46 -18.19 -6.50 8.82
N PHE A 47 -18.38 -6.45 10.15
CA PHE A 47 -17.48 -7.08 11.09
C PHE A 47 -17.42 -8.60 10.91
N TYR A 48 -18.56 -9.27 10.77
CA TYR A 48 -18.62 -10.71 10.53
C TYR A 48 -18.03 -11.12 9.18
N GLU A 49 -18.21 -10.31 8.14
CA GLU A 49 -17.58 -10.54 6.83
C GLU A 49 -16.06 -10.46 6.92
N PHE A 50 -15.55 -9.43 7.61
CA PHE A 50 -14.12 -9.26 7.87
C PHE A 50 -13.57 -10.46 8.66
N MET A 51 -14.22 -10.82 9.77
CA MET A 51 -13.83 -11.93 10.65
C MET A 51 -13.84 -13.29 9.98
N ASN A 52 -14.70 -13.48 8.97
CA ASN A 52 -14.81 -14.73 8.21
C ASN A 52 -14.01 -14.70 6.89
N CYS A 53 -13.07 -13.77 6.76
CA CYS A 53 -12.19 -13.66 5.60
C CYS A 53 -12.92 -13.44 4.27
N LYS A 54 -14.12 -12.84 4.30
CA LYS A 54 -14.91 -12.52 3.11
C LYS A 54 -14.57 -11.13 2.55
N SER A 55 -14.08 -10.23 3.39
CA SER A 55 -13.67 -8.88 3.01
C SER A 55 -12.33 -8.51 3.62
N GLY A 56 -11.50 -7.82 2.82
CA GLY A 56 -10.32 -7.13 3.34
C GLY A 56 -10.70 -5.89 4.15
N ILE A 57 -9.69 -5.14 4.61
CA ILE A 57 -9.91 -3.90 5.36
C ILE A 57 -9.63 -2.67 4.51
N SER A 58 -10.32 -1.57 4.83
CA SER A 58 -10.00 -0.22 4.34
C SER A 58 -8.92 0.43 5.23
N PRO A 59 -8.26 1.50 4.77
CA PRO A 59 -7.34 2.27 5.60
C PRO A 59 -8.00 2.81 6.88
N GLU A 60 -9.27 3.22 6.78
CA GLU A 60 -10.05 3.68 7.94
C GLU A 60 -10.29 2.54 8.94
N MET A 61 -10.62 1.34 8.47
CA MET A 61 -10.75 0.16 9.32
C MET A 61 -9.42 -0.18 10.01
N ALA A 62 -8.28 -0.04 9.33
CA ALA A 62 -6.97 -0.25 9.95
C ALA A 62 -6.72 0.71 11.14
N LEU A 63 -7.15 1.97 11.03
CA LEU A 63 -7.09 2.93 12.14
C LEU A 63 -8.00 2.54 13.29
N ARG A 64 -9.21 2.04 12.99
CA ARG A 64 -10.16 1.55 14.01
C ARG A 64 -9.60 0.32 14.74
N LEU A 65 -9.02 -0.63 14.02
CA LEU A 65 -8.34 -1.79 14.60
C LEU A 65 -7.20 -1.36 15.51
N ALA A 66 -6.39 -0.38 15.09
CA ALA A 66 -5.29 0.12 15.92
C ALA A 66 -5.75 0.65 17.28
N LYS A 67 -6.88 1.35 17.31
CA LYS A 67 -7.47 1.84 18.57
C LYS A 67 -7.94 0.73 19.50
N VAL A 68 -8.44 -0.38 18.95
CA VAL A 68 -8.97 -1.51 19.74
C VAL A 68 -7.85 -2.45 20.18
N THR A 69 -6.84 -2.67 19.34
CA THR A 69 -5.79 -3.66 19.60
C THR A 69 -4.54 -3.05 20.22
N GLY A 70 -4.37 -1.73 20.15
CA GLY A 70 -3.12 -1.04 20.52
C GLY A 70 -1.95 -1.28 19.56
N ILE A 71 -2.21 -1.90 18.39
CA ILE A 71 -1.19 -2.21 17.37
C ILE A 71 -1.24 -1.13 16.28
N ASP A 72 -0.09 -0.70 15.77
CA ASP A 72 -0.03 0.35 14.74
C ASP A 72 -0.89 0.01 13.49
N ALA A 73 -1.65 0.99 13.00
CA ALA A 73 -2.54 0.83 11.85
C ALA A 73 -1.79 0.39 10.57
N ARG A 74 -0.52 0.78 10.41
CA ARG A 74 0.32 0.38 9.28
C ARG A 74 0.60 -1.12 9.28
N ILE A 75 0.64 -1.76 10.45
CA ILE A 75 0.82 -3.22 10.57
C ILE A 75 -0.43 -3.91 10.03
N TRP A 76 -1.61 -3.49 10.49
CA TRP A 76 -2.89 -4.02 9.98
C TRP A 76 -3.03 -3.81 8.48
N TRP A 77 -2.69 -2.61 7.99
CA TRP A 77 -2.72 -2.29 6.57
C TRP A 77 -1.74 -3.16 5.77
N LYS A 78 -0.52 -3.36 6.27
CA LYS A 78 0.48 -4.21 5.61
C LYS A 78 -0.01 -5.64 5.45
N ILE A 79 -0.55 -6.26 6.50
CA ILE A 79 -1.11 -7.63 6.46
C ILE A 79 -2.18 -7.73 5.36
N ASN A 80 -3.06 -6.72 5.28
CA ASN A 80 -4.10 -6.65 4.27
C ASN A 80 -3.54 -6.50 2.84
N CYS A 81 -2.54 -5.64 2.64
CA CYS A 81 -1.89 -5.46 1.34
C CYS A 81 -1.21 -6.74 0.87
N ASP A 82 -0.45 -7.40 1.75
CA ASP A 82 0.25 -8.65 1.44
C ASP A 82 -0.77 -9.72 1.01
N TRP A 83 -1.89 -9.85 1.74
CA TRP A 83 -3.00 -10.75 1.37
C TRP A 83 -3.69 -10.40 0.06
N GLN A 84 -4.05 -9.14 -0.17
CA GLN A 84 -4.71 -8.71 -1.40
C GLN A 84 -3.81 -8.92 -2.63
N PHE A 85 -2.52 -8.63 -2.49
CA PHE A 85 -1.55 -8.84 -3.54
C PHE A 85 -1.45 -10.32 -3.91
N TRP A 86 -1.26 -11.21 -2.93
CA TRP A 86 -1.26 -12.65 -3.16
C TRP A 86 -2.58 -13.13 -3.80
N ALA A 87 -3.73 -12.71 -3.28
CA ALA A 87 -5.04 -13.08 -3.81
C ALA A 87 -5.25 -12.58 -5.25
N SER A 88 -4.67 -11.44 -5.62
CA SER A 88 -4.72 -10.91 -6.98
C SER A 88 -3.90 -11.76 -7.96
N ILE A 89 -2.71 -12.22 -7.54
CA ILE A 89 -1.84 -13.10 -8.34
C ILE A 89 -2.53 -14.44 -8.59
N THR A 90 -3.14 -15.03 -7.56
CA THR A 90 -3.82 -16.33 -7.70
C THR A 90 -5.06 -16.26 -8.60
N LYS A 91 -5.79 -15.13 -8.59
CA LYS A 91 -7.00 -14.96 -9.40
C LYS A 91 -6.74 -14.53 -10.83
N SER A 92 -5.50 -14.16 -11.17
CA SER A 92 -5.26 -13.44 -12.42
C SER A 92 -5.15 -14.36 -13.64
N SER A 93 -6.27 -14.52 -14.34
CA SER A 93 -6.33 -14.71 -15.80
C SER A 93 -6.30 -13.38 -16.58
N GLN A 94 -6.31 -12.23 -15.88
CA GLN A 94 -6.47 -10.90 -16.49
C GLN A 94 -5.18 -10.07 -16.63
N THR A 95 -4.06 -10.45 -16.00
CA THR A 95 -2.78 -9.70 -16.10
C THR A 95 -2.21 -9.74 -17.52
N GLU A 96 -2.64 -10.70 -18.34
CA GLU A 96 -2.28 -10.80 -19.77
C GLU A 96 -2.79 -9.62 -20.62
N ARG A 97 -3.73 -8.81 -20.11
CA ARG A 97 -4.26 -7.63 -20.83
C ARG A 97 -3.38 -6.39 -20.70
N ILE A 98 -2.44 -6.35 -19.75
CA ILE A 98 -1.50 -5.22 -19.64
C ILE A 98 -0.42 -5.40 -20.71
N LYS A 99 -0.65 -4.82 -21.89
CA LYS A 99 0.38 -4.71 -22.93
C LYS A 99 1.38 -3.65 -22.51
N VAL A 100 2.59 -4.12 -22.18
CA VAL A 100 3.82 -3.33 -22.00
C VAL A 100 3.83 -2.51 -20.71
N GLY A 101 4.72 -2.88 -19.78
CA GLY A 101 5.12 -1.96 -18.73
C GLY A 101 5.94 -0.84 -19.37
N ILE A 102 5.61 0.41 -19.07
CA ILE A 102 6.51 1.54 -19.33
C ILE A 102 7.68 1.35 -18.35
N GLN A 103 8.65 0.52 -18.73
CA GLN A 103 9.83 0.26 -17.92
C GLN A 103 10.85 1.39 -18.08
N ASN A 104 10.81 2.11 -19.21
CA ASN A 104 11.65 3.28 -19.48
C ASN A 104 10.81 4.45 -19.99
N LEU A 105 11.22 5.69 -19.65
CA LEU A 105 10.65 6.93 -20.19
C LEU A 105 10.69 6.96 -21.73
N GLU A 106 11.65 6.24 -22.31
CA GLU A 106 11.83 6.07 -23.75
C GLU A 106 10.71 5.27 -24.43
N ASP A 107 9.96 4.48 -23.67
CA ASP A 107 8.86 3.67 -24.19
C ASP A 107 7.52 4.45 -24.19
N PHE A 108 7.52 5.69 -23.65
CA PHE A 108 6.32 6.50 -23.52
C PHE A 108 5.99 7.26 -24.82
N PRO A 109 4.80 7.06 -25.42
CA PRO A 109 4.40 7.80 -26.62
C PRO A 109 4.29 9.30 -26.32
N GLY A 110 4.95 10.14 -27.11
CA GLY A 110 4.98 11.59 -26.87
C GLY A 110 6.03 12.06 -25.87
N LYS A 111 6.99 11.21 -25.49
CA LYS A 111 8.16 11.57 -24.66
C LYS A 111 8.94 12.76 -25.22
N GLU A 112 8.93 12.96 -26.54
CA GLU A 112 9.65 14.04 -27.21
C GLU A 112 9.10 15.41 -26.81
N ALA A 113 7.78 15.51 -26.57
CA ALA A 113 7.15 16.73 -26.08
C ALA A 113 7.53 17.03 -24.62
N LEU A 114 7.56 15.99 -23.77
CA LEU A 114 7.96 16.11 -22.36
C LEU A 114 9.45 16.47 -22.20
N ILE A 115 10.33 15.86 -23.00
CA ILE A 115 11.77 16.16 -22.98
C ILE A 115 12.01 17.60 -23.43
N GLY A 116 11.35 18.04 -24.51
CA GLY A 116 11.42 19.42 -24.99
C GLY A 116 10.91 20.43 -23.96
N GLU A 117 9.88 20.10 -23.19
CA GLU A 117 9.29 20.97 -22.16
C GLU A 117 10.14 21.05 -20.88
N ILE A 118 10.79 19.95 -20.47
CA ILE A 118 11.79 19.92 -19.39
C ILE A 118 13.04 20.73 -19.76
N GLU A 119 13.48 20.64 -21.02
CA GLU A 119 14.67 21.34 -21.50
C GLU A 119 14.43 22.84 -21.74
N SER A 120 13.19 23.20 -22.12
CA SER A 120 12.76 24.55 -22.50
C SER A 120 12.24 25.38 -21.31
N ASN A 121 11.43 24.81 -20.41
CA ASN A 121 10.66 25.61 -19.46
C ASN A 121 11.07 25.38 -17.98
N ALA A 122 11.60 26.45 -17.39
CA ALA A 122 11.57 26.78 -15.95
C ALA A 122 12.44 25.98 -14.95
N MET A 123 12.87 24.73 -15.19
CA MET A 123 13.59 23.97 -14.15
C MET A 123 15.10 24.30 -14.03
N LYS A 124 15.79 24.66 -15.12
CA LYS A 124 17.20 25.13 -15.08
C LYS A 124 17.37 26.42 -14.26
N LYS A 125 16.38 27.31 -14.31
CA LYS A 125 16.37 28.58 -13.56
C LYS A 125 16.12 28.34 -12.07
N ASN A 126 15.30 27.34 -11.74
CA ASN A 126 14.99 26.99 -10.35
C ASN A 126 16.10 26.14 -9.70
N ILE A 127 16.76 25.22 -10.41
CA ILE A 127 17.89 24.43 -9.87
C ILE A 127 19.10 25.32 -9.52
N ASN A 128 19.40 26.34 -10.33
CA ASN A 128 20.46 27.30 -10.03
C ASN A 128 20.08 28.21 -8.85
N ASN A 129 18.80 28.61 -8.72
CA ASN A 129 18.31 29.32 -7.52
C ASN A 129 18.30 28.42 -6.27
N PHE A 130 17.93 27.14 -6.39
CA PHE A 130 17.93 26.19 -5.27
C PHE A 130 19.35 25.85 -4.81
N LYS A 131 20.31 25.66 -5.73
CA LYS A 131 21.73 25.50 -5.39
C LYS A 131 22.33 26.75 -4.74
N ALA A 132 21.92 27.95 -5.16
CA ALA A 132 22.34 29.20 -4.52
C ALA A 132 21.74 29.38 -3.10
N LEU A 133 20.50 28.93 -2.88
CA LEU A 133 19.83 28.97 -1.56
C LEU A 133 20.38 27.95 -0.55
N TRP A 134 20.94 26.83 -1.02
CA TRP A 134 21.49 25.76 -0.19
C TRP A 134 23.02 25.76 -0.03
N ALA A 135 23.75 26.59 -0.78
CA ALA A 135 25.20 26.74 -0.63
C ALA A 135 25.64 27.53 0.62
N GLY A 136 24.69 28.12 1.36
CA GLY A 136 24.98 28.99 2.52
C GLY A 136 24.44 28.53 3.88
N ASN A 137 23.65 27.46 3.96
CA ASN A 137 23.03 27.05 5.22
C ASN A 137 23.58 25.71 5.71
N SER A 138 24.55 25.81 6.62
CA SER A 138 24.83 24.78 7.62
C SER A 138 23.56 24.52 8.42
N PHE A 139 22.94 23.36 8.24
CA PHE A 139 21.83 22.93 9.11
C PHE A 139 22.41 22.45 10.44
N ASP A 140 22.71 23.42 11.30
CA ASP A 140 22.65 23.23 12.74
C ASP A 140 21.17 23.11 13.16
N CYS A 141 20.89 22.05 13.92
CA CYS A 141 19.76 21.90 14.84
C CYS A 141 18.33 21.86 14.28
N ILE A 142 17.69 20.69 14.37
CA ILE A 142 16.28 20.61 14.82
C ILE A 142 16.21 19.58 15.96
N LYS A 143 15.89 20.10 17.14
CA LYS A 143 15.42 19.38 18.34
C LYS A 143 13.97 18.97 18.16
#